data_AF-A0A3D8I1H4-F1
#
_entry.id   AF-A0A3D8I1H4-F1
#
_cell.length_a   1.000
_cell.length_b   1.000
_cell.length_c   1.000
_cell.angle_alpha   90.00
_cell.angle_beta   90.00
_cell.angle_gamma   90.00
#
_symmetry.space_group_name_H-M   'P 1'
#
loop_
_entity.id
_entity.type
_entity.pdbx_description
1 polymer ?
#
loop_
_entity_poly.entity_id
_entity_poly.type
_entity_poly.pdbx_seq_one_letter_code
_entity_poly.pdbx_strand_id
1 'polypeptide(L)' 'MDIIDFNRGKNSYKDLILMKECKYLITANSSFSYFGAYLNKYAKLIITPKNWLGNIGDNTNHFIPKHWVKI' A
#
# COMPACT_ATOMS: atom_id res chain seq x y z
N MET A 1 4.31 -4.12 20.38
CA MET A 1 3.97 -3.50 19.08
C MET A 1 5.03 -2.48 18.83
N ASP A 2 5.99 -2.79 17.97
CA ASP A 2 7.09 -1.88 17.67
C ASP A 2 6.71 -1.02 16.46
N ILE A 3 6.89 0.28 16.60
CA ILE A 3 6.64 1.24 15.52
C ILE A 3 7.99 1.63 14.93
N ILE A 4 8.16 1.35 13.64
CA ILE A 4 9.35 1.75 12.89
C ILE A 4 9.03 3.10 12.21
N ASP A 5 9.60 4.20 12.73
CA ASP A 5 9.36 5.58 12.21
C ASP A 5 10.67 6.37 11.95
N PHE A 6 11.82 5.70 11.95
CA PHE A 6 13.12 6.36 11.74
C PHE A 6 13.58 6.35 10.26
N ASN A 7 12.93 5.59 9.38
CA ASN A 7 13.28 5.46 7.96
C ASN A 7 12.71 6.62 7.12
N ARG A 8 13.21 7.84 7.35
CA ARG A 8 12.70 9.06 6.71
C ARG A 8 13.52 9.52 5.49
N GLY A 9 12.89 10.26 4.59
CA GLY A 9 13.53 10.88 3.43
C GLY A 9 14.23 9.86 2.52
N LYS A 10 15.55 10.01 2.35
CA LYS A 10 16.35 9.07 1.54
C LYS A 10 16.34 7.63 2.06
N ASN A 11 15.94 7.40 3.32
CA ASN A 11 15.83 6.06 3.89
C ASN A 11 14.44 5.43 3.75
N SER A 12 13.42 6.15 3.29
CA SER A 12 12.04 5.63 3.25
C SER A 12 11.85 4.44 2.32
N TYR A 13 12.75 4.21 1.37
CA TYR A 13 12.73 2.97 0.58
C TYR A 13 12.93 1.71 1.43
N LYS A 14 13.57 1.81 2.61
CA LYS A 14 13.74 0.68 3.54
C LYS A 14 12.40 0.20 4.08
N ASP A 15 11.46 1.12 4.33
CA ASP A 15 10.10 0.74 4.71
C ASP A 15 9.38 0.05 3.55
N LEU A 16 9.58 0.49 2.31
CA LEU A 16 9.02 -0.22 1.14
C LEU A 16 9.56 -1.66 1.04
N ILE A 17 10.85 -1.87 1.34
CA ILE A 17 11.44 -3.22 1.38
C ILE A 17 10.77 -4.06 2.48
N LEU A 18 10.57 -3.51 3.68
CA LEU A 18 9.89 -4.20 4.77
C LEU A 18 8.43 -4.53 4.42
N MET A 19 7.70 -3.57 3.83
CA MET A 19 6.32 -3.75 3.36
C MET A 19 6.23 -4.86 2.30
N LYS A 20 7.18 -4.91 1.36
CA LYS A 20 7.24 -5.92 0.29
C LYS A 20 7.37 -7.36 0.82
N GLU A 21 7.88 -7.56 2.03
CA GLU A 21 8.04 -8.89 2.64
C GLU A 21 6.87 -9.27 3.57
N CYS A 22 5.89 -8.38 3.76
CA CYS A 22 4.71 -8.64 4.59
C CYS A 22 3.75 -9.64 3.91
N LYS A 23 3.13 -10.52 4.72
CA LYS A 23 2.11 -11.48 4.23
C LYS A 23 0.74 -10.83 4.00
N TYR A 24 0.43 -9.80 4.78
CA TYR A 24 -0.84 -9.07 4.78
C TYR A 24 -0.53 -7.57 4.81
N LEU A 25 -1.21 -6.78 3.99
CA LEU A 25 -1.00 -5.33 3.94
C LEU A 25 -2.34 -4.59 3.97
N ILE A 26 -2.36 -3.47 4.68
CA ILE A 26 -3.42 -2.47 4.62
C ILE A 26 -2.78 -1.18 4.11
N THR A 27 -3.31 -0.62 3.03
CA THR A 27 -2.80 0.62 2.44
C THR A 27 -3.69 1.80 2.79
N ALA A 28 -3.11 2.99 2.85
CA ALA A 28 -3.86 4.24 2.92
C ALA A 28 -4.13 4.79 1.51
N ASN A 29 -4.84 5.92 1.42
CA ASN A 29 -4.91 6.78 0.23
C ASN A 29 -3.57 7.52 -0.01
N SER A 30 -2.49 6.76 -0.02
CA SER A 30 -1.12 7.25 -0.12
C SER A 30 -0.35 6.45 -1.16
N SER A 31 0.29 7.16 -2.08
CA SER A 31 1.17 6.58 -3.11
C SER A 31 2.27 5.73 -2.50
N PHE A 32 2.79 6.11 -1.32
CA PHE A 32 3.83 5.36 -0.64
C PHE A 32 3.34 3.97 -0.22
N SER A 33 2.19 3.91 0.46
CA SER A 33 1.62 2.63 0.88
C SER A 33 1.15 1.78 -0.30
N TYR A 34 0.68 2.42 -1.37
CA TYR A 34 0.34 1.76 -2.63
C TYR A 34 1.56 1.06 -3.23
N PHE A 35 2.71 1.73 -3.35
CA PHE A 35 3.92 1.10 -3.91
C PHE A 35 4.44 -0.03 -3.02
N GLY A 36 4.35 0.09 -1.70
CA GLY A 36 4.72 -1.00 -0.79
C GLY A 36 3.91 -2.28 -1.04
N ALA A 37 2.61 -2.14 -1.31
CA ALA A 37 1.74 -3.26 -1.65
C ALA A 37 1.91 -3.73 -3.10
N TYR A 38 2.06 -2.80 -4.05
CA TYR A 38 2.21 -3.10 -5.48
C TYR A 38 3.50 -3.87 -5.79
N LEU A 39 4.59 -3.58 -5.08
CA LEU A 39 5.87 -4.28 -5.25
C LEU A 39 5.91 -5.66 -4.57
N ASN A 40 4.90 -5.99 -3.76
CA ASN A 40 4.82 -7.25 -3.05
C ASN A 40 4.29 -8.37 -3.95
N LYS A 41 5.14 -9.36 -4.24
CA LYS A 41 4.84 -10.50 -5.12
C LYS A 41 4.17 -11.68 -4.40
N TYR A 42 4.19 -11.70 -3.07
CA TYR A 42 3.83 -12.87 -2.27
C TYR A 42 2.76 -12.57 -1.21
N ALA A 43 2.17 -11.36 -1.25
CA ALA A 43 1.10 -10.96 -0.36
C ALA A 43 -0.10 -11.90 -0.52
N LYS A 44 -0.62 -12.36 0.62
CA LYS A 44 -1.82 -13.20 0.66
C LYS A 44 -3.10 -12.38 0.55
N LEU A 45 -3.07 -11.16 1.08
CA LEU A 45 -4.19 -10.24 1.08
C LEU A 45 -3.68 -8.80 1.18
N ILE A 46 -4.24 -7.94 0.33
CA ILE A 46 -4.01 -6.51 0.33
C ILE A 46 -5.37 -5.83 0.45
N ILE A 47 -5.51 -4.97 1.44
CA ILE A 47 -6.70 -4.16 1.69
C ILE A 47 -6.38 -2.71 1.38
N THR A 48 -7.23 -2.06 0.60
CA THR A 48 -7.06 -0.65 0.21
C THR A 48 -8.39 0.11 0.34
N PRO A 49 -8.39 1.41 0.66
CA PRO A 49 -9.61 2.19 0.70
C PRO A 49 -10.27 2.25 -0.68
N LYS A 50 -11.59 2.09 -0.71
CA LYS A 50 -12.40 2.21 -1.93
C LYS A 50 -12.21 3.60 -2.57
N ASN A 51 -12.20 4.64 -1.75
CA ASN A 51 -12.05 6.03 -2.18
C ASN A 51 -10.58 6.46 -2.19
N TRP A 52 -9.72 5.72 -2.90
CA TRP A 52 -8.28 5.99 -2.92
C TRP A 52 -7.92 7.35 -3.55
N LEU A 53 -8.69 7.82 -4.54
CA LEU A 53 -8.53 9.13 -5.18
C LEU A 53 -9.27 10.27 -4.45
N GLY A 54 -9.90 10.00 -3.31
CA GLY A 54 -10.73 10.98 -2.60
C GLY A 54 -11.87 11.51 -3.46
N ASN A 55 -12.06 12.84 -3.47
CA ASN A 55 -13.16 13.52 -4.17
C ASN A 55 -13.01 13.59 -5.70
N ILE A 56 -11.91 13.07 -6.25
CA ILE A 56 -11.63 13.10 -7.70
C ILE A 56 -12.46 12.02 -8.44
N GLY A 57 -13.09 11.10 -7.69
CA GLY A 57 -14.02 10.11 -8.19
C GLY A 57 -13.53 8.67 -8.02
N ASP A 58 -14.44 7.72 -8.28
CA ASP A 58 -14.25 6.29 -7.95
C ASP A 58 -13.50 5.49 -9.01
N ASN A 59 -12.92 6.13 -10.04
CA ASN A 59 -12.36 5.44 -11.19
C ASN A 59 -10.94 4.90 -10.94
N THR A 60 -10.78 4.14 -9.85
CA THR A 60 -9.52 3.53 -9.41
C THR A 60 -9.23 2.18 -10.04
N ASN A 61 -10.15 1.65 -10.86
CA ASN A 61 -10.05 0.31 -11.45
C ASN A 61 -8.84 0.11 -12.38
N HIS A 62 -8.28 1.19 -12.92
CA HIS A 62 -7.06 1.13 -13.73
C HIS A 62 -5.77 1.08 -12.88
N PHE A 63 -5.82 1.59 -11.66
CA PHE A 63 -4.66 1.71 -10.78
C PHE A 63 -4.63 0.59 -9.74
N ILE A 64 -5.77 0.21 -9.18
CA ILE A 64 -5.85 -0.80 -8.13
C ILE A 64 -6.07 -2.18 -8.77
N PRO A 65 -5.14 -3.14 -8.58
CA PRO A 65 -5.32 -4.49 -9.09
C PRO A 65 -6.61 -5.13 -8.57
N LYS A 66 -7.33 -5.85 -9.45
CA LYS A 66 -8.64 -6.46 -9.12
C LYS A 66 -8.58 -7.47 -7.96
N HIS A 67 -7.42 -8.05 -7.68
CA HIS A 67 -7.23 -9.01 -6.59
C HIS A 67 -7.08 -8.33 -5.22
N TRP A 68 -6.99 -7.01 -5.14
CA TRP A 68 -6.98 -6.27 -3.87
C TRP A 68 -8.40 -6.09 -3.37
N VAL A 69 -8.58 -6.23 -2.06
CA VAL A 69 -9.87 -6.01 -1.41
C VAL A 69 -10.03 -4.53 -1.13
N LYS A 70 -11.11 -3.95 -1.67
CA LYS A 70 -11.48 -2.54 -1.45
C LYS A 70 -12.51 -2.45 -0.34
N ILE A 71 -12.25 -1.61 0.67
CA ILE A 71 -13.17 -1.34 1.79
C ILE A 71 -13.54 0.15 1.80
#